data_AF-A0A7L2VSB6-F1
#
_entry.id   AF-A0A7L2VSB6-F1
#
_cell.length_a   1.000
_cell.length_b   1.000
_cell.length_c   1.000
_cell.angle_alpha   90.00
_cell.angle_beta   90.00
_cell.angle_gamma   90.00
#
_symmetry.space_group_name_H-M   'P 1'
#
loop_
_entity.id
_entity.type
_entity.pdbx_description
1 polymer ?
#
loop_
_entity_poly.entity_id
_entity_poly.type
_entity_poly.pdbx_seq_one_letter_code
_entity_poly.pdbx_strand_id
1 'polypeptide(L)'
;MLRICTRYTPEQDTMTFSDGLTLNRTQMHNAGFGPLTDLVFAFANQLLPLQMDDTETGLLSAICLICGDRMDLEEPEKVEQLQEPLLEALKVYARRRRPRQPHMFPRMLMKI
;
A
#
# COMPACT_ATOMS: atom_id res chain seq x y z
N MET A 1 -0.62 1.80 -7.19
CA MET A 1 -0.75 3.04 -6.39
C MET A 1 0.01 2.95 -5.06
N LEU A 2 -0.14 1.90 -4.25
CA LEU A 2 0.55 1.74 -2.96
C LEU A 2 2.07 2.08 -3.00
N ARG A 3 2.79 1.52 -3.98
CA ARG A 3 4.25 1.71 -4.13
C ARG A 3 4.72 3.15 -4.35
N ILE A 4 3.92 3.99 -5.01
CA ILE A 4 4.28 5.42 -5.19
C ILE A 4 3.95 6.22 -3.93
N CYS A 5 2.86 5.86 -3.24
CA CYS A 5 2.44 6.51 -2.00
C CYS A 5 3.39 6.26 -0.83
N THR A 6 4.09 5.11 -0.79
CA THR A 6 5.14 4.86 0.21
C THR A 6 6.45 5.63 -0.05
N ARG A 7 6.56 6.31 -1.19
CA ARG A 7 7.71 7.17 -1.58
C ARG A 7 7.35 8.66 -1.61
N TYR A 8 6.36 9.03 -0.82
CA TYR A 8 5.99 10.42 -0.60
C TYR A 8 6.91 11.05 0.44
N THR A 9 7.44 12.24 0.14
CA THR A 9 8.29 13.03 1.03
C THR A 9 7.49 14.24 1.53
N PRO A 10 6.94 14.19 2.76
CA PRO A 10 6.01 15.20 3.26
C PRO A 10 6.61 16.61 3.33
N GLU A 11 7.90 16.70 3.64
CA GLU A 11 8.61 17.99 3.81
C GLU A 11 8.70 18.77 2.50
N GLN A 12 8.66 18.06 1.36
CA GLN A 12 8.81 18.64 0.03
C GLN A 12 7.50 18.59 -0.79
N ASP A 13 6.46 17.93 -0.28
CA ASP A 13 5.23 17.57 -1.00
C ASP A 13 5.54 16.94 -2.39
N THR A 14 6.47 15.97 -2.41
CA THR A 14 6.92 15.28 -3.62
C THR A 14 6.77 13.76 -3.55
N MET A 15 6.66 13.11 -4.71
CA MET A 15 6.68 11.64 -4.84
C MET A 15 7.83 11.21 -5.73
N THR A 16 8.51 10.13 -5.32
CA THR A 16 9.63 9.55 -6.08
C THR A 16 9.21 8.25 -6.78
N PHE A 17 9.36 8.21 -8.10
CA PHE A 17 9.12 7.02 -8.92
C PHE A 17 10.25 6.00 -8.78
N SER A 18 10.05 4.82 -9.34
CA SER A 18 11.03 3.72 -9.19
C SER A 18 12.31 3.93 -10.01
N ASP A 19 12.27 4.84 -10.99
CA ASP A 19 13.40 5.30 -11.79
C ASP A 19 14.17 6.47 -11.14
N GLY A 20 13.73 6.92 -9.95
CA GLY A 20 14.32 8.06 -9.23
C GLY A 20 13.74 9.42 -9.62
N LEU A 21 12.81 9.49 -10.58
CA LEU A 21 12.15 10.74 -10.92
C LEU A 21 11.32 11.25 -9.73
N THR A 22 11.60 12.46 -9.27
CA THR A 22 10.89 13.10 -8.17
C THR A 22 9.99 14.20 -8.71
N LEU A 23 8.68 14.10 -8.46
CA LEU A 23 7.68 15.05 -8.95
C LEU A 23 6.92 15.68 -7.80
N ASN A 24 6.69 17.00 -7.87
CA ASN A 24 5.73 17.69 -7.01
C ASN A 24 4.28 17.47 -7.50
N ARG A 25 3.31 17.96 -6.73
CA ARG A 25 1.88 17.81 -7.05
C ARG A 25 1.50 18.29 -8.45
N THR A 26 1.95 19.47 -8.88
CA THR A 26 1.64 20.02 -10.20
C THR A 26 2.25 19.17 -11.33
N GLN A 27 3.48 18.70 -11.15
CA GLN A 27 4.14 17.81 -12.11
C GLN A 27 3.45 16.46 -12.20
N MET A 28 3.05 15.87 -11.06
CA MET A 28 2.25 14.63 -11.02
C MET A 28 0.94 14.79 -11.79
N HIS A 29 0.23 15.89 -11.58
CA HIS A 29 -1.00 16.22 -12.31
C HIS A 29 -0.78 16.25 -13.82
N ASN A 30 0.25 16.97 -14.26
CA ASN A 30 0.55 17.13 -15.68
C ASN A 30 1.20 15.89 -16.32
N ALA A 31 1.76 14.98 -15.52
CA ALA A 31 2.33 13.71 -15.96
C ALA A 31 1.28 12.60 -16.19
N GLY A 32 -0.01 12.94 -16.23
CA GLY A 32 -1.09 12.03 -16.60
C GLY A 32 -1.96 11.52 -15.45
N PHE A 33 -1.66 11.88 -14.20
CA PHE A 33 -2.56 11.58 -13.08
C PHE A 33 -3.78 12.51 -13.06
N GLY A 34 -3.65 13.75 -13.54
CA GLY A 34 -4.75 14.70 -13.59
C GLY A 34 -5.48 14.82 -12.24
N PRO A 35 -6.82 14.76 -12.19
CA PRO A 35 -7.60 14.82 -10.95
C PRO A 35 -7.27 13.74 -9.91
N LEU A 36 -6.69 12.60 -10.32
CA LEU A 36 -6.31 11.53 -9.39
C LEU A 36 -5.16 11.95 -8.47
N THR A 37 -4.40 12.98 -8.84
CA THR A 37 -3.24 13.46 -8.08
C THR A 37 -3.58 13.71 -6.63
N ASP A 38 -4.65 14.44 -6.34
CA ASP A 38 -5.01 14.77 -4.97
C ASP A 38 -5.37 13.53 -4.15
N LEU A 39 -6.01 12.55 -4.78
CA LEU A 39 -6.30 11.26 -4.15
C LEU A 39 -5.03 10.47 -3.84
N VAL A 40 -4.03 10.47 -4.74
CA VAL A 40 -2.75 9.77 -4.52
C VAL A 40 -1.99 10.40 -3.34
N PHE A 41 -1.93 11.73 -3.27
CA PHE A 41 -1.28 12.43 -2.16
C PHE A 41 -2.05 12.30 -0.86
N ALA A 42 -3.39 12.36 -0.89
CA ALA A 42 -4.21 12.13 0.28
C ALA A 42 -4.01 10.72 0.82
N PHE A 43 -3.99 9.72 -0.06
CA PHE A 43 -3.74 8.33 0.31
C PHE A 43 -2.31 8.16 0.88
N ALA A 44 -1.29 8.75 0.27
CA ALA A 44 0.08 8.73 0.79
C ALA A 44 0.17 9.31 2.21
N ASN A 45 -0.48 10.44 2.47
CA ASN A 45 -0.55 11.03 3.81
C ASN A 45 -1.21 10.10 4.84
N GLN A 46 -2.19 9.29 4.43
CA GLN A 46 -2.80 8.30 5.32
C GLN A 46 -1.90 7.10 5.63
N LEU A 47 -0.89 6.83 4.80
CA LEU A 47 0.09 5.76 5.01
C LEU A 47 1.24 6.17 5.92
N LEU A 48 1.59 7.47 6.00
CA LEU A 48 2.69 7.97 6.84
C LEU A 48 2.62 7.49 8.29
N PRO A 49 1.47 7.54 8.99
CA PRO A 49 1.39 7.10 10.39
C PRO A 49 1.60 5.60 10.57
N LEU A 50 1.51 4.81 9.50
CA LEU A 50 1.74 3.37 9.56
C LEU A 50 3.24 3.03 9.59
N GLN A 51 4.09 3.92 9.07
CA GLN A 51 5.55 3.71 9.00
C GLN A 51 5.90 2.32 8.46
N MET A 52 5.20 1.91 7.38
CA MET A 52 5.38 0.60 6.77
C MET A 52 6.82 0.47 6.26
N ASP A 53 7.41 -0.70 6.47
CA ASP A 53 8.67 -1.03 5.79
C ASP A 53 8.39 -1.72 4.45
N ASP A 54 9.45 -2.09 3.75
CA ASP A 54 9.35 -2.80 2.47
C ASP A 54 8.69 -4.18 2.61
N THR A 55 8.80 -4.83 3.77
CA THR A 55 8.20 -6.16 4.00
C THR A 55 6.68 -6.03 4.14
N GLU A 56 6.22 -5.09 4.97
CA GLU A 56 4.79 -4.80 5.14
C GLU A 56 4.16 -4.29 3.84
N THR A 57 4.87 -3.42 3.11
CA THR A 57 4.41 -2.92 1.81
C THR A 57 4.32 -4.05 0.77
N GLY A 58 5.30 -4.96 0.75
CA GLY A 58 5.32 -6.12 -0.13
C GLY A 58 4.19 -7.11 0.16
N LEU A 59 3.98 -7.45 1.43
CA LEU A 59 2.88 -8.31 1.86
C LEU A 59 1.52 -7.69 1.55
N LEU A 60 1.33 -6.40 1.84
CA LEU A 60 0.08 -5.69 1.53
C LEU A 60 -0.18 -5.65 0.01
N SER A 61 0.86 -5.42 -0.78
CA SER A 61 0.77 -5.48 -2.25
C SER A 61 0.37 -6.88 -2.75
N ALA A 62 0.93 -7.93 -2.16
CA ALA A 62 0.59 -9.31 -2.48
C ALA A 62 -0.87 -9.63 -2.09
N ILE A 63 -1.33 -9.18 -0.93
CA ILE A 63 -2.73 -9.34 -0.49
C ILE A 63 -3.69 -8.66 -1.48
N CYS A 64 -3.42 -7.42 -1.93
CA CYS A 64 -4.23 -6.74 -2.94
C CYS A 64 -4.23 -7.43 -4.32
N LEU A 65 -3.12 -8.10 -4.66
CA LEU A 65 -2.98 -8.84 -5.90
C LEU A 65 -3.78 -10.15 -5.87
N ILE A 66 -3.66 -10.89 -4.78
CA ILE A 66 -4.31 -12.18 -4.57
C ILE A 66 -5.67 -11.93 -3.92
N CYS A 67 -6.66 -11.49 -4.71
CA CYS A 67 -8.00 -11.17 -4.22
C CYS A 67 -9.05 -12.01 -4.96
N GLY A 68 -9.89 -12.75 -4.21
CA GLY A 68 -10.91 -13.65 -4.78
C GLY A 68 -12.15 -12.93 -5.33
N ASP A 69 -12.26 -11.62 -5.11
CA ASP A 69 -13.38 -10.78 -5.54
C ASP A 69 -13.28 -10.29 -6.99
N ARG A 70 -12.22 -10.66 -7.71
CA ARG A 70 -12.02 -10.27 -9.11
C ARG A 70 -13.06 -10.96 -10.00
N MET A 71 -13.65 -10.19 -10.89
CA MET A 71 -14.54 -10.74 -11.92
C MET A 71 -13.78 -11.76 -12.77
N ASP A 72 -14.52 -12.76 -13.25
CA ASP A 72 -14.03 -13.77 -14.21
C ASP A 72 -12.93 -14.72 -13.68
N LEU A 73 -12.78 -14.84 -12.35
CA LEU A 73 -11.97 -15.90 -11.76
C LEU A 73 -12.66 -17.25 -11.95
N GLU A 74 -11.96 -18.23 -12.52
CA GLU A 74 -12.43 -19.62 -12.64
C GLU A 74 -12.53 -20.30 -11.26
N GLU A 75 -11.57 -20.02 -10.38
CA GLU A 75 -11.44 -20.67 -9.06
C GLU A 75 -11.23 -19.63 -7.94
N PRO A 76 -12.22 -18.76 -7.64
CA PRO A 76 -12.08 -17.70 -6.65
C PRO A 76 -11.75 -18.22 -5.24
N GLU A 77 -12.31 -19.37 -4.85
CA GLU A 77 -12.03 -20.00 -3.56
C GLU A 77 -10.54 -20.38 -3.40
N LYS A 78 -9.89 -20.83 -4.47
CA LYS A 78 -8.45 -21.14 -4.43
C LYS A 78 -7.62 -19.87 -4.29
N VAL A 79 -8.05 -18.78 -4.91
CA VAL A 79 -7.37 -17.47 -4.78
C VAL A 79 -7.47 -16.98 -3.33
N GLU A 80 -8.62 -17.11 -2.68
CA GLU A 80 -8.78 -16.79 -1.26
C GLU A 80 -7.87 -17.64 -0.37
N GLN A 81 -7.82 -18.96 -0.61
CA GLN A 81 -6.91 -19.86 0.12
C GLN A 81 -5.43 -19.48 -0.04
N LEU A 82 -5.04 -18.93 -1.19
CA LEU A 82 -3.68 -18.42 -1.42
C LEU A 82 -3.43 -17.08 -0.69
N GLN A 83 -4.47 -16.30 -0.42
CA GLN A 83 -4.36 -15.03 0.30
C GLN A 83 -4.18 -15.23 1.82
N GLU A 84 -4.83 -16.25 2.41
CA GLU A 84 -4.77 -16.56 3.84
C GLU A 84 -3.34 -16.59 4.44
N PRO A 85 -2.36 -17.32 3.87
CA PRO A 85 -1.00 -17.34 4.43
C PRO A 85 -0.32 -15.97 4.37
N LEU A 86 -0.66 -15.10 3.41
CA LEU A 86 -0.12 -13.74 3.32
C LEU A 86 -0.67 -12.84 4.44
N LEU A 87 -1.96 -12.97 4.74
CA LEU A 87 -2.61 -12.26 5.85
C LEU A 87 -1.99 -12.67 7.19
N GLU A 88 -1.80 -13.97 7.43
CA GLU A 88 -1.17 -14.45 8.66
C GLU A 88 0.31 -14.02 8.74
N ALA A 89 1.05 -14.04 7.62
CA ALA A 89 2.42 -13.54 7.55
C ALA A 89 2.50 -12.05 7.94
N LEU A 90 1.63 -11.20 7.38
CA LEU A 90 1.58 -9.77 7.71
C LEU A 90 1.25 -9.54 9.19
N LYS A 91 0.30 -10.29 9.73
CA LYS A 91 -0.09 -10.22 11.15
C LYS A 91 1.06 -10.61 12.08
N VAL A 92 1.75 -11.72 11.80
CA VAL A 92 2.88 -12.19 12.59
C VAL A 92 4.04 -11.20 12.51
N TYR A 93 4.37 -10.73 11.30
CA TYR A 93 5.44 -9.77 11.08
C TYR A 93 5.19 -8.44 11.81
N ALA A 94 4.00 -7.86 11.65
CA ALA A 94 3.62 -6.61 12.29
C ALA A 94 3.69 -6.69 13.82
N ARG A 95 3.23 -7.80 14.41
CA ARG A 95 3.30 -8.04 15.86
C ARG A 95 4.73 -8.19 16.36
N ARG A 96 5.60 -8.88 15.60
CA ARG A 96 7.02 -9.02 15.95
C ARG A 96 7.75 -7.69 15.89
N ARG A 97 7.51 -6.88 14.84
CA ARG A 97 8.15 -5.57 14.67
C ARG A 97 7.64 -4.52 15.65
N ARG A 98 6.34 -4.53 15.98
CA ARG A 98 5.71 -3.55 16.88
C ARG A 98 4.89 -4.23 17.99
N PRO A 99 5.51 -4.92 18.98
CA PRO A 99 4.80 -5.64 20.05
C PRO A 99 3.87 -4.75 20.90
N ARG A 100 4.21 -3.45 21.01
CA ARG A 100 3.43 -2.45 21.76
C ARG A 100 2.29 -1.82 20.95
N GLN A 101 2.12 -2.18 19.68
CA GLN A 101 1.09 -1.62 18.80
C GLN A 101 0.26 -2.76 18.16
N PRO A 102 -0.56 -3.48 18.93
CA PRO A 102 -1.27 -4.68 18.47
C PRO A 102 -2.27 -4.41 17.33
N HIS A 103 -2.72 -3.16 17.19
CA HIS A 103 -3.67 -2.74 16.17
C HIS A 103 -3.03 -2.38 14.81
N MET A 104 -1.72 -2.57 14.65
CA MET A 104 -1.05 -2.23 13.39
C MET A 104 -1.50 -3.09 12.21
N PHE A 105 -1.68 -4.39 12.42
CA PHE A 105 -2.23 -5.29 11.41
C PHE A 105 -3.61 -4.83 10.88
N PRO A 106 -4.65 -4.67 11.72
CA PRO A 106 -5.94 -4.20 11.23
C PRO A 106 -5.89 -2.77 10.68
N ARG A 107 -5.04 -1.88 11.22
CA ARG A 107 -4.86 -0.53 10.65
C ARG A 107 -4.30 -0.53 9.23
N MET A 108 -3.40 -1.46 8.91
CA MET A 108 -2.88 -1.62 7.54
C MET A 108 -3.97 -2.16 6.61
N LEU A 109 -4.77 -3.13 7.06
CA LEU A 109 -5.86 -3.69 6.26
C LEU A 109 -6.99 -2.68 5.98
N MET A 110 -7.22 -1.70 6.85
CA MET A 110 -8.20 -0.62 6.56
C MET A 110 -7.73 0.37 5.48
N LYS A 111 -6.52 0.20 4.92
CA LYS A 111 -6.00 1.03 3.82
C LYS A 111 -6.07 0.36 2.45
N ILE A 112 -6.52 -0.88 2.39
CA ILE A 112 -6.75 -1.60 1.14
C ILE A 112 -8.23 -1.65 0.81
#